data_AF-A0A485N6V5-F1
#
_entry.id   AF-A0A485N6V5-F1
#
_cell.length_a   1.000
_cell.length_b   1.000
_cell.length_c   1.000
_cell.angle_alpha   90.00
_cell.angle_beta   90.00
_cell.angle_gamma   90.00
#
_symmetry.space_group_name_H-M   'P 1'
#
loop_
_entity.id
_entity.type
_entity.pdbx_description
1 polymer ?
#
loop_
_entity_poly.entity_id
_entity_poly.type
_entity_poly.pdbx_seq_one_letter_code
_entity_poly.pdbx_strand_id
1 'polypeptide(L)'
;MGSFNPSYDKIFRHLQDVKYKGQEVLIPGFSIEELLPERPDEYYRYKGSLTTPPCHPTVLWTVFRNPVQISQEQLLALETALYCTHVDDPSPREMVNNFRRVQNFDERLVYISFRQGIILSVALAGVLGICVVLAVSIWLFRRKKSSKKGDNKGVIYKPAIKKETEAHA
;
A
#
# COMPACT_ATOMS: atom_id res chain seq x y z
N MET A 1 6.77 13.56 10.60
CA MET A 1 7.76 14.63 10.44
C MET A 1 8.55 14.38 9.19
N GLY A 2 8.68 15.39 8.34
CA GLY A 2 9.40 15.26 7.07
C GLY A 2 10.15 16.54 6.73
N SER A 3 10.43 16.74 5.44
CA SER A 3 11.07 17.96 4.96
C SER A 3 10.16 19.18 5.06
N PHE A 4 10.78 20.36 5.07
CA PHE A 4 10.07 21.64 4.92
C PHE A 4 9.24 21.63 3.63
N ASN A 5 8.00 22.11 3.73
CA ASN A 5 7.05 22.15 2.64
C ASN A 5 6.77 23.61 2.22
N PRO A 6 7.34 24.08 1.10
CA PRO A 6 7.15 25.45 0.64
C PRO A 6 5.69 25.79 0.30
N SER A 7 4.91 24.81 -0.13
CA SER A 7 3.51 25.01 -0.54
C SER A 7 2.63 25.32 0.67
N TYR A 8 2.81 24.58 1.78
CA TYR A 8 2.13 24.87 3.04
C TYR A 8 2.63 26.17 3.68
N ASP A 9 3.91 26.51 3.50
CA ASP A 9 4.47 27.76 4.03
C ASP A 9 3.81 29.02 3.43
N LYS A 10 3.28 28.92 2.21
CA LYS A 10 2.48 30.00 1.59
C LYS A 10 1.27 30.40 2.45
N ILE A 11 0.77 29.48 3.30
CA ILE A 11 -0.25 29.73 4.32
C ILE A 11 0.39 30.01 5.68
N PHE A 12 1.29 29.13 6.14
CA PHE A 12 1.78 29.17 7.52
C PHE A 12 2.52 30.46 7.90
N ARG A 13 3.20 31.10 6.95
CA ARG A 13 3.87 32.39 7.17
C ARG A 13 2.94 33.52 7.60
N HIS A 14 1.63 33.40 7.33
CA HIS A 14 0.62 34.40 7.70
C HIS A 14 -0.09 34.09 9.03
N LEU A 15 0.24 32.99 9.72
CA LEU A 15 -0.41 32.65 11.00
C LEU A 15 -0.26 33.74 12.07
N GLN A 16 0.85 34.49 12.02
CA GLN A 16 1.09 35.60 12.95
C GLN A 16 0.15 36.80 12.72
N ASP A 17 -0.38 36.95 11.50
CA ASP A 17 -1.29 38.04 11.13
C ASP A 17 -2.75 37.74 11.53
N VAL A 18 -3.05 36.49 11.90
CA VAL A 18 -4.38 36.01 12.31
C VAL A 18 -4.36 35.26 13.65
N LYS A 19 -3.51 35.73 14.57
CA LYS A 19 -3.25 35.11 15.87
C LYS A 19 -4.51 34.93 16.73
N TYR A 20 -5.45 35.87 16.68
CA TYR A 20 -6.65 35.91 17.52
C TYR A 20 -7.93 35.77 16.70
N LYS A 21 -8.99 35.32 17.37
CA LYS A 21 -10.32 35.14 16.76
C LYS A 21 -10.84 36.45 16.15
N GLY A 22 -11.30 36.34 14.90
CA GLY A 22 -11.89 37.45 14.15
C GLY A 22 -10.87 38.29 13.36
N GLN A 23 -9.58 37.99 13.48
CA GLN A 23 -8.57 38.56 12.58
C GLN A 23 -8.61 37.87 11.21
N GLU A 24 -8.31 38.63 10.17
CA GLU A 24 -8.31 38.17 8.78
C GLU A 24 -7.07 38.70 8.06
N VAL A 25 -6.56 37.92 7.10
CA VAL A 25 -5.41 38.27 6.27
C VAL A 25 -5.64 37.83 4.83
N LEU A 26 -5.15 38.61 3.87
CA LEU A 26 -5.20 38.27 2.45
C LEU A 26 -3.93 37.52 2.04
N ILE A 27 -4.10 36.31 1.50
CA ILE A 27 -3.00 35.49 0.99
C ILE A 27 -2.95 35.63 -0.54
N PRO A 28 -1.79 35.97 -1.14
CA PRO A 28 -1.63 35.96 -2.59
C PRO A 28 -1.98 34.60 -3.20
N GLY A 29 -2.63 34.60 -4.36
CA GLY A 29 -3.04 33.36 -5.03
C GLY A 29 -1.86 32.43 -5.34
N PHE A 30 -2.08 31.13 -5.15
CA PHE A 30 -1.13 30.06 -5.50
C PHE A 30 -1.91 28.80 -5.89
N SER A 31 -1.23 27.82 -6.50
CA SER A 31 -1.88 26.57 -6.89
C SER A 31 -2.23 25.73 -5.65
N ILE A 32 -3.53 25.48 -5.45
CA ILE A 32 -4.03 24.66 -4.34
C ILE A 32 -3.69 23.17 -4.53
N GLU A 33 -3.45 22.74 -5.77
CA GLU A 33 -3.04 21.37 -6.07
C GLU A 33 -1.71 21.00 -5.38
N GLU A 34 -0.84 21.99 -5.14
CA GLU A 34 0.43 21.81 -4.42
C GLU A 34 0.27 21.43 -2.95
N LEU A 35 -0.95 21.53 -2.40
CA LEU A 35 -1.27 21.09 -1.03
C LEU A 35 -1.71 19.63 -0.98
N LEU A 36 -1.96 19.00 -2.12
CA LEU A 36 -2.37 17.61 -2.22
C LEU A 36 -1.16 16.68 -2.05
N PRO A 37 -1.37 15.46 -1.52
CA PRO A 37 -0.32 14.46 -1.41
C PRO A 37 -0.01 13.81 -2.77
N GLU A 38 1.07 13.03 -2.80
CA GLU A 38 1.39 12.19 -3.95
C GLU A 38 0.28 11.15 -4.23
N ARG A 39 0.07 10.84 -5.51
CA ARG A 39 -0.96 9.90 -5.99
C ARG A 39 -2.37 10.23 -5.44
N PRO A 40 -2.92 11.41 -5.78
CA PRO A 40 -4.27 11.81 -5.35
C PRO A 40 -5.38 10.90 -5.91
N ASP A 41 -5.06 10.03 -6.88
CA ASP A 41 -5.93 8.97 -7.36
C ASP A 41 -6.12 7.84 -6.35
N GLU A 42 -5.27 7.72 -5.32
CA GLU A 42 -5.40 6.77 -4.22
C GLU A 42 -6.10 7.40 -3.01
N TYR A 43 -7.36 7.05 -2.77
CA TYR A 43 -8.18 7.63 -1.72
C TYR A 43 -9.20 6.64 -1.15
N TYR A 44 -9.70 7.00 0.04
CA TYR A 44 -10.86 6.42 0.70
C TYR A 44 -12.08 7.31 0.44
N ARG A 45 -13.25 6.69 0.24
CA ARG A 45 -14.52 7.37 -0.06
C ARG A 45 -15.64 6.87 0.83
N TYR A 46 -16.36 7.75 1.50
CA TYR A 46 -17.52 7.37 2.32
C TYR A 46 -18.51 8.54 2.54
N LYS A 47 -19.78 8.22 2.83
CA LYS A 47 -20.76 9.21 3.28
C LYS A 47 -20.63 9.43 4.78
N GLY A 48 -20.46 10.69 5.19
CA GLY A 48 -20.26 11.08 6.58
C GLY A 48 -20.91 12.42 6.91
N SER A 49 -20.41 13.05 7.96
CA SER A 49 -20.92 14.33 8.45
C SER A 49 -19.86 15.41 8.48
N LEU A 50 -20.29 16.64 8.77
CA LEU A 50 -19.40 17.67 9.28
C LEU A 50 -18.72 17.18 10.58
N THR A 51 -17.44 17.51 10.74
CA THR A 51 -16.66 17.25 11.97
C THR A 51 -16.80 18.38 13.00
N THR A 52 -17.49 19.46 12.63
CA THR A 52 -17.85 20.59 13.49
C THR A 52 -19.38 20.69 13.63
N PRO A 53 -19.89 21.28 14.73
CA PRO A 53 -21.31 21.59 14.86
C PRO A 53 -21.82 22.40 13.66
N PRO A 54 -23.04 22.12 13.15
CA PRO A 54 -24.08 21.24 13.71
C PRO A 54 -23.98 19.75 13.31
N CYS A 55 -22.83 19.27 12.80
CA CYS A 55 -22.58 17.84 12.52
C CYS A 55 -23.53 17.20 11.48
N HIS A 56 -24.02 17.97 10.49
CA HIS A 56 -24.95 17.45 9.48
C HIS A 56 -24.37 16.27 8.67
N PRO A 57 -25.14 15.19 8.42
CA PRO A 57 -24.70 13.99 7.70
C PRO A 57 -24.78 14.16 6.17
N THR A 58 -24.17 15.22 5.64
CA THR A 58 -24.30 15.65 4.24
C THR A 58 -22.99 15.60 3.45
N VAL A 59 -21.90 15.10 4.05
CA VAL A 59 -20.57 15.17 3.46
C VAL A 59 -20.22 13.86 2.74
N LEU A 60 -19.84 13.94 1.47
CA LEU A 60 -19.16 12.85 0.77
C LEU A 60 -17.65 13.01 0.93
N TRP A 61 -17.06 12.23 1.84
CA TRP A 61 -15.65 12.34 2.19
C TRP A 61 -14.75 11.70 1.14
N THR A 62 -13.69 12.41 0.76
CA THR A 62 -12.51 11.85 0.08
C THR A 62 -11.32 12.07 0.99
N VAL A 63 -10.70 10.99 1.46
CA VAL A 63 -9.49 11.04 2.29
C VAL A 63 -8.38 10.39 1.48
N PHE A 64 -7.38 11.16 1.07
CA PHE A 64 -6.25 10.63 0.31
C PHE A 64 -5.46 9.62 1.14
N ARG A 65 -4.92 8.60 0.47
CA ARG A 65 -4.19 7.51 1.11
C ARG A 65 -2.81 7.97 1.59
N ASN A 66 -2.13 8.76 0.77
CA ASN A 66 -0.78 9.23 1.08
C ASN A 66 -0.87 10.52 1.91
N PRO A 67 -0.05 10.67 2.97
CA PRO A 67 0.03 11.91 3.72
C PRO A 67 0.91 12.93 2.99
N VAL A 68 0.70 14.21 3.30
CA VAL A 68 1.71 15.25 3.05
C VAL A 68 2.72 15.30 4.19
N GLN A 69 3.89 15.86 3.92
CA GLN A 69 4.89 16.14 4.94
C GLN A 69 5.06 17.65 5.10
N ILE A 70 5.31 18.07 6.33
CA ILE A 70 5.76 19.41 6.72
C ILE A 70 6.92 19.23 7.71
N SER A 71 7.76 20.26 7.88
CA SER A 71 8.85 20.18 8.86
C SER A 71 8.34 20.26 10.29
N GLN A 72 9.22 19.92 11.24
CA GLN A 72 8.92 20.02 12.67
C GLN A 72 8.62 21.46 13.09
N GLU A 73 9.34 22.43 12.51
CA GLU A 73 9.15 23.86 12.78
C GLU A 73 7.81 24.34 12.24
N GLN A 74 7.41 23.86 11.05
CA GLN A 74 6.10 24.16 10.48
C GLN A 74 4.96 23.58 11.32
N LEU A 75 5.09 22.33 11.80
CA LEU A 75 4.09 21.77 12.70
C LEU A 75 4.01 22.58 14.00
N LEU A 76 5.14 22.88 14.62
CA LEU A 76 5.18 23.63 15.87
C LEU A 76 4.54 25.02 15.73
N ALA A 77 4.81 25.70 14.61
CA ALA A 77 4.17 26.97 14.30
C ALA A 77 2.64 26.82 14.22
N LEU A 78 2.13 25.79 13.53
CA LEU A 78 0.70 25.53 13.43
C LEU A 78 0.06 25.24 14.80
N GLU A 79 0.75 24.49 15.67
CA GLU A 79 0.26 24.11 17.00
C GLU A 79 0.27 25.26 18.02
N THR A 80 1.08 26.31 17.81
CA THR A 80 1.33 27.34 18.83
C THR A 80 0.99 28.77 18.40
N ALA A 81 0.78 29.04 17.11
CA ALA A 81 0.60 30.41 16.63
C ALA A 81 -0.77 31.03 16.92
N LEU A 82 -1.81 30.24 17.19
CA LEU A 82 -3.20 30.68 17.14
C LEU A 82 -3.92 30.59 18.50
N TYR A 83 -4.87 31.50 18.73
CA TYR A 83 -5.76 31.57 19.88
C TYR A 83 -7.23 31.50 19.43
N CYS A 84 -8.07 30.79 20.20
CA CYS A 84 -9.50 30.70 19.94
C CYS A 84 -10.33 31.84 20.57
N THR A 85 -9.66 32.78 21.23
CA THR A 85 -10.23 33.96 21.90
C THR A 85 -9.96 35.23 21.11
N HIS A 86 -10.73 36.30 21.39
CA HIS A 86 -10.45 37.63 20.85
C HIS A 86 -9.19 38.23 21.51
N VAL A 87 -8.64 39.29 20.91
CA VAL A 87 -7.38 39.91 21.36
C VAL A 87 -7.49 40.55 22.75
N ASP A 88 -8.68 41.03 23.09
CA ASP A 88 -9.05 41.70 24.34
C ASP A 88 -9.61 40.74 25.40
N ASP A 89 -9.63 39.44 25.12
CA ASP A 89 -10.10 38.44 26.08
C ASP A 89 -9.12 38.36 27.28
N PRO A 90 -9.60 38.60 28.52
CA PRO A 90 -8.75 38.59 29.70
C PRO A 90 -8.20 37.19 30.05
N SER A 91 -8.71 36.13 29.41
CA SER A 91 -8.28 34.75 29.60
C SER A 91 -8.01 34.08 28.25
N PRO A 92 -6.90 34.43 27.58
CA PRO A 92 -6.60 33.92 26.25
C PRO A 92 -6.44 32.40 26.27
N ARG A 93 -7.00 31.72 25.25
CA ARG A 93 -6.90 30.27 25.08
C ARG A 93 -6.28 29.91 23.75
N GLU A 94 -5.20 29.14 23.81
CA GLU A 94 -4.53 28.59 22.63
C GLU A 94 -5.48 27.71 21.82
N MET A 95 -5.33 27.73 20.50
CA MET A 95 -6.11 26.91 19.57
C MET A 95 -5.40 25.57 19.34
N VAL A 96 -5.47 24.69 20.33
CA VAL A 96 -4.89 23.34 20.29
C VAL A 96 -5.97 22.25 20.35
N ASN A 97 -5.61 21.02 19.97
CA ASN A 97 -6.52 19.87 20.02
C ASN A 97 -7.87 20.11 19.30
N ASN A 98 -7.85 20.89 18.23
CA ASN A 98 -9.01 21.35 17.45
C ASN A 98 -9.51 20.29 16.45
N PHE A 99 -9.59 19.03 16.90
CA PHE A 99 -10.07 17.89 16.13
C PHE A 99 -11.19 17.16 16.86
N ARG A 100 -12.08 16.51 16.10
CA ARG A 100 -13.13 15.65 16.65
C ARG A 100 -12.58 14.24 16.87
N ARG A 101 -12.95 13.60 17.97
CA ARG A 101 -12.66 12.17 18.20
C ARG A 101 -13.29 11.31 17.11
N VAL A 102 -12.65 10.19 16.80
CA VAL A 102 -13.23 9.16 15.92
C VAL A 102 -14.62 8.77 16.41
N GLN A 103 -15.54 8.58 15.47
CA GLN A 103 -16.93 8.21 15.75
C GLN A 103 -17.12 6.73 15.43
N ASN A 104 -18.10 6.10 16.09
CA ASN A 104 -18.45 4.72 15.78
C ASN A 104 -18.83 4.58 14.29
N PHE A 105 -18.37 3.48 13.69
CA PHE A 105 -18.47 3.29 12.25
C PHE A 105 -19.49 2.22 11.84
N ASP A 106 -20.00 1.43 12.81
CA ASP A 106 -21.02 0.39 12.66
C ASP A 106 -20.90 -0.38 11.32
N GLU A 107 -22.03 -0.64 10.64
CA GLU A 107 -22.09 -1.43 9.41
C GLU A 107 -21.84 -0.61 8.13
N ARG A 108 -21.18 0.55 8.23
CA ARG A 108 -20.87 1.35 7.03
C ARG A 108 -19.64 0.81 6.32
N LEU A 109 -19.60 1.00 5.00
CA LEU A 109 -18.43 0.66 4.19
C LEU A 109 -17.63 1.91 3.84
N VAL A 110 -16.31 1.76 3.85
CA VAL A 110 -15.38 2.71 3.22
C VAL A 110 -14.94 2.12 1.89
N TYR A 111 -15.18 2.84 0.80
CA TYR A 111 -14.69 2.45 -0.52
C TYR A 111 -13.24 2.90 -0.68
N ILE A 112 -12.42 2.10 -1.36
CA ILE A 112 -11.04 2.45 -1.72
C ILE A 112 -10.89 2.52 -3.24
N SER A 113 -10.09 3.45 -3.74
CA SER A 113 -9.81 3.55 -5.18
C SER A 113 -8.60 2.72 -5.63
N PHE A 114 -7.75 2.29 -4.69
CA PHE A 114 -6.50 1.60 -4.97
C PHE A 114 -6.63 0.08 -4.78
N ARG A 115 -5.84 -0.71 -5.52
CA ARG A 115 -5.80 -2.18 -5.38
C ARG A 115 -4.80 -2.58 -4.31
N GLN A 116 -5.22 -3.38 -3.33
CA GLN A 116 -4.30 -4.06 -2.42
C GLN A 116 -3.55 -5.15 -3.23
N GLY A 117 -2.21 -5.16 -3.22
CA GLY A 117 -1.36 -6.09 -3.99
C GLY A 117 -1.51 -7.59 -3.68
N ILE A 118 -2.52 -8.00 -2.91
CA ILE A 118 -2.76 -9.37 -2.46
C ILE A 118 -3.18 -10.29 -3.62
N ILE A 119 -3.94 -9.79 -4.61
CA ILE A 119 -4.42 -10.63 -5.71
C ILE A 119 -3.25 -11.15 -6.56
N LEU A 120 -2.24 -10.30 -6.77
CA LEU A 120 -1.08 -10.66 -7.58
C LEU A 120 -0.20 -11.69 -6.86
N SER A 121 0.03 -11.54 -5.56
CA SER A 121 0.84 -12.49 -4.79
C SER A 121 0.17 -13.86 -4.65
N VAL A 122 -1.16 -13.90 -4.45
CA VAL A 122 -1.91 -15.16 -4.42
C VAL A 122 -1.91 -15.84 -5.79
N ALA A 123 -2.10 -15.08 -6.87
CA ALA A 123 -2.04 -15.63 -8.22
C ALA A 123 -0.65 -16.19 -8.56
N LEU A 124 0.43 -15.46 -8.22
CA LEU A 124 1.81 -15.90 -8.43
C LEU A 124 2.15 -17.14 -7.61
N ALA A 125 1.75 -17.19 -6.34
CA ALA A 125 1.94 -18.36 -5.48
C ALA A 125 1.18 -19.59 -6.01
N GLY A 126 -0.05 -19.39 -6.51
CA GLY A 126 -0.84 -20.44 -7.14
C GLY A 126 -0.16 -21.01 -8.39
N VAL A 127 0.34 -20.15 -9.29
CA VAL A 127 1.05 -20.57 -10.51
C VAL A 127 2.35 -21.31 -10.17
N LEU A 128 3.15 -20.81 -9.22
CA LEU A 128 4.36 -21.48 -8.73
C LEU A 128 4.04 -22.86 -8.16
N GLY A 129 2.97 -22.98 -7.37
CA GLY A 129 2.51 -24.27 -6.84
C GLY A 129 2.18 -25.29 -7.93
N ILE A 130 1.45 -24.87 -8.98
CA ILE A 130 1.13 -25.72 -10.13
C ILE A 130 2.40 -26.16 -10.88
N CYS A 131 3.34 -25.25 -11.11
CA CYS A 131 4.61 -25.57 -11.77
C CYS A 131 5.44 -26.60 -11.00
N VAL A 132 5.50 -26.49 -9.65
CA VAL A 132 6.21 -27.46 -8.80
C VAL A 132 5.56 -28.83 -8.88
N VAL A 133 4.22 -28.91 -8.81
CA VAL A 133 3.49 -30.19 -8.94
C VAL A 133 3.79 -30.85 -10.28
N LEU A 134 3.69 -30.10 -11.39
CA LEU A 134 3.99 -30.63 -12.73
C LEU A 134 5.44 -31.11 -12.84
N ALA A 135 6.41 -30.36 -12.32
CA ALA A 135 7.81 -30.75 -12.33
C ALA A 135 8.05 -32.06 -11.56
N VAL A 136 7.43 -32.20 -10.37
CA VAL A 136 7.51 -33.43 -9.56
C VAL A 136 6.84 -34.60 -10.28
N SER A 137 5.66 -34.41 -10.88
CA SER A 137 4.99 -35.45 -11.66
C SER A 137 5.82 -35.92 -12.85
N ILE A 138 6.42 -34.99 -13.60
CA ILE A 138 7.33 -35.31 -14.72
C ILE A 138 8.56 -36.07 -14.22
N TRP A 139 9.15 -35.63 -13.11
CA TRP A 139 10.31 -36.30 -12.51
C TRP A 139 10.00 -37.74 -12.08
N LEU A 140 8.88 -37.96 -11.38
CA LEU A 140 8.41 -39.29 -10.97
C LEU A 140 8.15 -40.19 -12.19
N PHE A 141 7.55 -39.65 -13.25
CA PHE A 141 7.29 -40.40 -14.49
C PHE A 141 8.59 -40.80 -15.20
N ARG A 142 9.57 -39.89 -15.28
CA ARG A 142 10.90 -40.17 -15.85
C ARG A 142 11.65 -41.23 -15.04
N ARG A 143 11.59 -41.17 -13.70
CA ARG A 143 12.18 -42.17 -12.80
C ARG A 143 11.58 -43.56 -13.02
N LYS A 144 10.25 -43.66 -13.12
CA LYS A 144 9.54 -44.94 -13.38
C LYS A 144 9.89 -45.54 -14.75
N LYS A 145 9.99 -44.71 -15.80
CA LYS A 145 10.40 -45.15 -17.15
C LYS A 145 11.86 -45.62 -17.20
N SER A 146 12.75 -44.98 -16.45
CA SER A 146 14.16 -45.40 -16.33
C SER A 146 14.31 -46.75 -15.64
N SER A 147 13.53 -47.01 -14.59
CA SER A 147 13.51 -48.31 -13.90
C SER A 147 12.99 -49.43 -14.80
N LYS A 148 11.90 -49.19 -15.56
CA LYS A 148 11.38 -50.17 -16.56
C LYS A 148 12.34 -50.47 -17.72
N LYS A 149 13.24 -49.55 -18.07
CA LYS A 149 14.25 -49.72 -19.12
C LYS A 149 15.44 -50.59 -18.65
N GLY A 150 15.64 -50.72 -17.33
CA GLY A 150 16.67 -51.55 -16.73
C GLY A 150 16.36 -53.05 -16.75
N ASP A 151 15.09 -53.44 -16.59
CA ASP A 151 14.69 -54.85 -16.48
C ASP A 151 14.58 -55.58 -17.83
N ASN A 152 14.56 -54.87 -18.97
CA ASN A 152 14.26 -55.46 -20.29
C ASN A 152 15.50 -55.84 -21.13
N LYS A 153 16.65 -56.12 -20.51
CA LYS A 153 17.86 -56.61 -21.22
C LYS A 153 17.97 -58.13 -21.15
N GLY A 154 17.40 -58.83 -22.13
CA GLY A 154 17.64 -60.26 -22.34
C GLY A 154 19.09 -60.54 -22.80
N VAL A 155 19.73 -61.56 -22.23
CA VAL A 155 21.08 -62.02 -22.59
C VAL A 155 20.98 -63.21 -23.55
N ILE A 156 21.62 -63.15 -24.72
CA ILE A 156 21.67 -64.24 -25.70
C ILE A 156 22.89 -65.11 -25.43
N TYR A 157 22.68 -66.41 -25.17
CA TYR A 157 23.74 -67.40 -25.00
C TYR A 157 24.05 -68.11 -26.34
N LYS A 158 25.33 -68.23 -26.70
CA LYS A 158 25.80 -69.03 -27.85
C LYS A 158 26.73 -70.14 -27.34
N PRO A 159 26.39 -71.43 -27.53
CA PRO A 159 27.29 -72.53 -27.17
C PRO A 159 28.40 -72.72 -28.21
N ALA A 160 29.59 -73.10 -27.74
CA ALA A 160 30.76 -73.36 -28.56
C ALA A 160 30.67 -74.74 -29.25
N ILE A 161 30.81 -74.77 -30.58
CA ILE A 161 30.92 -76.01 -31.36
C ILE A 161 32.40 -76.40 -31.43
N LYS A 162 32.74 -77.59 -30.92
CA LYS A 162 34.04 -78.25 -31.16
C LYS A 162 34.07 -78.77 -32.60
N LYS A 163 35.12 -78.46 -33.35
CA LYS A 163 35.42 -79.13 -34.64
C LYS A 163 36.44 -80.24 -34.38
N GLU A 164 36.01 -81.47 -34.61
CA GLU A 164 36.89 -82.61 -34.85
C GLU A 164 37.32 -82.66 -36.32
N THR A 165 38.50 -83.23 -36.50
CA THR A 165 39.39 -83.37 -37.66
C THR A 165 38.84 -84.27 -38.75
N GLU A 166 39.25 -84.06 -40.00
CA GLU A 166 39.47 -85.19 -40.93
C GLU A 166 40.56 -84.86 -41.98
N ALA A 167 41.37 -85.88 -42.25
CA ALA A 167 42.57 -85.88 -43.08
C ALA A 167 42.24 -86.28 -44.52
N HIS A 168 43.00 -85.76 -45.49
CA HIS A 168 42.98 -86.23 -46.88
C HIS A 168 44.29 -86.94 -47.22
N ALA A 169 44.13 -88.11 -47.85
CA ALA A 169 45.13 -88.87 -48.58
C ALA A 169 45.53 -88.17 -49.90
#